data_AF-A0A4Y2PTY9-F1
#
_entry.id   AF-A0A4Y2PTY9-F1
#
_cell.length_a   1.000
_cell.length_b   1.000
_cell.length_c   1.000
_cell.angle_alpha   90.00
_cell.angle_beta   90.00
_cell.angle_gamma   90.00
#
_symmetry.space_group_name_H-M   'P 1'
#
loop_
_entity.id
_entity.type
_entity.pdbx_description
1 polymer ?
#
loop_
_entity_poly.entity_id
_entity_poly.type
_entity_poly.pdbx_seq_one_letter_code
_entity_poly.pdbx_strand_id
1 'polypeptide(L)'
;MVWDVCSWRDMGPLIRLETTLTGDRYLSILPDHLHSFMSTVHSDGLGQFQQDNAIPHALRVATKRLQEHSSDFRHFHRPSKSPDMNIIEHIWYALQRTVQKRCPPPLTPMDL
;
A
#
# COMPACT_ATOMS: atom_id res chain seq x y z
N MET A 1 6.85 10.34 4.39
CA MET A 1 6.59 9.23 3.44
C MET A 1 5.10 8.89 3.55
N VAL A 2 4.50 8.23 2.57
CA VAL A 2 3.07 7.87 2.60
C VAL A 2 2.92 6.42 2.19
N TRP A 3 2.01 5.70 2.84
CA TRP A 3 1.60 4.36 2.46
C TRP A 3 0.13 4.38 2.07
N ASP A 4 -0.25 3.57 1.09
CA ASP A 4 -1.64 3.44 0.66
C ASP A 4 -1.86 2.05 0.05
N VAL A 5 -3.12 1.70 -0.10
CA VAL A 5 -3.60 0.52 -0.82
C VAL A 5 -4.75 0.95 -1.72
N CYS A 6 -4.80 0.45 -2.95
CA CYS A 6 -5.88 0.76 -3.88
C CYS A 6 -6.40 -0.51 -4.54
N SER A 7 -7.68 -0.48 -4.93
CA SER A 7 -8.29 -1.47 -5.79
C SER A 7 -8.92 -0.78 -7.01
N TRP A 8 -9.46 -1.56 -7.94
CA TRP A 8 -10.24 -0.98 -9.04
C TRP A 8 -11.57 -0.36 -8.57
N ARG A 9 -12.08 -0.77 -7.40
CA ARG A 9 -13.36 -0.29 -6.85
C ARG A 9 -13.20 1.01 -6.09
N ASP A 10 -12.23 1.04 -5.19
CA ASP A 10 -12.01 2.13 -4.25
C ASP A 10 -10.53 2.31 -3.89
N MET A 11 -10.23 3.51 -3.41
CA MET A 11 -8.97 3.87 -2.77
C MET A 11 -9.04 3.56 -1.27
N GLY A 12 -7.95 3.03 -0.74
CA GLY A 12 -7.77 2.78 0.68
C GLY A 12 -7.31 4.03 1.44
N PRO A 13 -6.97 3.87 2.73
CA PRO A 13 -6.51 4.96 3.55
C PRO A 13 -5.10 5.40 3.14
N LEU A 14 -4.96 6.71 2.89
CA LEU A 14 -3.67 7.36 2.68
C LEU A 14 -2.99 7.60 4.04
N ILE A 15 -2.05 6.74 4.42
CA ILE A 15 -1.38 6.77 5.73
C ILE A 15 -0.09 7.57 5.63
N ARG A 16 -0.06 8.73 6.29
CA ARG A 16 1.17 9.51 6.42
C ARG A 16 2.12 8.87 7.43
N LEU A 17 3.34 8.60 6.99
CA LEU A 17 4.43 8.11 7.81
C LEU A 17 5.38 9.27 8.14
N GLU A 18 5.62 9.49 9.43
CA GLU A 18 6.57 10.49 9.94
C GLU A 18 8.01 10.16 9.53
N THR A 19 8.33 8.87 9.45
CA THR A 19 9.65 8.35 9.08
C THR A 19 9.56 7.34 7.93
N THR A 20 10.70 6.78 7.52
CA THR A 20 10.75 5.68 6.56
C THR A 20 9.97 4.48 7.08
N LEU A 21 9.26 3.78 6.18
CA LEU A 21 8.54 2.56 6.54
C LEU A 21 9.50 1.51 7.10
N THR A 22 9.29 1.12 8.36
CA THR A 22 10.03 0.03 9.02
C THR A 22 9.21 -1.25 9.00
N GLY A 23 9.85 -2.38 9.28
CA GLY A 23 9.17 -3.67 9.44
C GLY A 23 8.06 -3.63 10.48
N ASP A 24 8.33 -3.07 11.66
CA ASP A 24 7.36 -2.99 12.76
C ASP A 24 6.16 -2.12 12.40
N ARG A 25 6.41 -0.98 11.73
CA ARG A 25 5.33 -0.11 11.24
C ARG A 25 4.51 -0.78 10.15
N TYR A 26 5.15 -1.53 9.26
CA TYR A 26 4.44 -2.30 8.25
C TYR A 26 3.56 -3.38 8.89
N LEU A 27 4.06 -4.08 9.90
CA LEU A 27 3.30 -5.08 10.67
C LEU A 27 2.08 -4.51 11.39
N SER A 28 2.11 -3.24 11.85
CA SER A 28 0.92 -2.58 12.38
C SER A 28 -0.07 -2.16 11.29
N ILE A 29 0.42 -1.71 10.13
CA ILE A 29 -0.44 -1.30 9.01
C ILE A 29 -1.30 -2.44 8.48
N LEU A 30 -0.76 -3.66 8.46
CA LEU A 30 -1.46 -4.85 7.98
C LEU A 30 -2.85 -5.01 8.65
N PRO A 31 -2.97 -5.32 9.96
CA PRO A 31 -4.26 -5.48 10.63
C PRO A 31 -5.08 -4.19 10.68
N ASP A 32 -4.44 -3.04 10.93
CA ASP A 32 -5.15 -1.81 11.23
C ASP A 32 -5.82 -1.20 9.98
N HIS A 33 -5.23 -1.43 8.81
CA HIS A 33 -5.66 -0.75 7.58
C HIS A 33 -5.87 -1.71 6.41
N LEU A 34 -4.93 -2.62 6.13
CA LEU A 34 -5.06 -3.51 4.97
C LEU A 34 -6.23 -4.49 5.14
N HIS A 35 -6.34 -5.17 6.28
CA HIS A 35 -7.41 -6.15 6.50
C HIS A 35 -8.81 -5.51 6.44
N SER A 36 -8.96 -4.34 7.07
CA SER A 36 -10.22 -3.59 7.03
C SER A 36 -10.59 -3.18 5.60
N PHE A 37 -9.61 -2.68 4.83
CA PHE A 37 -9.84 -2.33 3.43
C PHE A 37 -10.24 -3.55 2.59
N MET A 38 -9.47 -4.64 2.68
CA MET A 38 -9.74 -5.88 1.92
C MET A 38 -11.12 -6.45 2.24
N SER A 39 -11.54 -6.45 3.51
CA SER A 39 -12.89 -6.91 3.89
C SER A 39 -14.00 -6.05 3.27
N THR A 40 -13.75 -4.76 3.07
CA THR A 40 -14.71 -3.82 2.47
C THR A 40 -14.78 -3.98 0.96
N VAL A 41 -13.64 -4.03 0.26
CA VAL A 41 -13.61 -4.08 -1.22
C VAL A 41 -13.73 -5.50 -1.80
N HIS A 42 -13.38 -6.52 -1.01
CA HIS A 42 -13.35 -7.94 -1.40
C HIS A 42 -14.06 -8.82 -0.36
N SER A 43 -15.31 -8.49 -0.06
CA SER A 43 -16.14 -9.23 0.91
C SER A 43 -16.40 -10.70 0.53
N ASP A 44 -16.08 -11.11 -0.71
CA ASP A 44 -16.19 -12.48 -1.21
C ASP A 44 -14.98 -13.36 -0.84
N GLY A 45 -13.94 -12.80 -0.23
CA GLY A 45 -12.71 -13.52 0.13
C GLY A 45 -11.82 -13.87 -1.07
N LEU A 46 -12.15 -13.39 -2.28
CA LEU A 46 -11.40 -13.68 -3.50
C LEU A 46 -10.38 -12.58 -3.84
N GLY A 47 -10.24 -11.59 -2.96
CA GLY A 47 -9.27 -10.51 -3.09
C GLY A 47 -7.84 -11.03 -3.22
N GLN A 48 -7.03 -10.33 -4.03
CA GLN A 48 -5.61 -10.59 -4.17
C GLN A 48 -4.84 -9.34 -3.77
N PHE A 49 -4.01 -9.46 -2.73
CA PHE A 49 -3.16 -8.38 -2.29
C PHE A 49 -1.78 -8.47 -2.95
N GLN A 50 -1.42 -7.42 -3.69
CA GLN A 50 -0.15 -7.29 -4.36
C GLN A 50 0.66 -6.15 -3.74
N GLN A 51 1.97 -6.37 -3.59
CA GLN A 51 2.92 -5.35 -3.16
C GLN A 51 4.29 -5.56 -3.82
N ASP A 52 5.20 -4.61 -3.65
CA ASP A 52 6.59 -4.76 -4.03
C ASP A 52 7.38 -5.64 -3.04
N ASN A 53 8.66 -5.89 -3.36
CA ASN A 53 9.57 -6.66 -2.53
C ASN A 53 10.51 -5.76 -1.70
N ALA A 54 10.07 -4.57 -1.29
CA ALA A 54 10.84 -3.72 -0.39
C ALA A 54 11.16 -4.44 0.93
N ILE A 55 12.27 -4.08 1.59
CA ILE A 55 12.77 -4.78 2.78
C ILE A 55 11.66 -5.00 3.84
N PRO A 56 10.86 -3.99 4.24
CA PRO A 56 9.79 -4.17 5.23
C PRO A 56 8.72 -5.21 4.81
N HIS A 57 8.42 -5.27 3.50
CA HIS A 57 7.42 -6.18 2.93
C HIS A 57 7.95 -7.62 2.77
N ALA A 58 9.26 -7.75 2.51
CA ALA A 58 9.96 -9.02 2.33
C ALA A 58 10.41 -9.67 3.65
N LEU A 59 10.17 -9.03 4.79
CA LEU A 59 10.46 -9.63 6.09
C LEU A 59 9.63 -10.91 6.28
N ARG A 60 10.29 -11.99 6.74
CA ARG A 60 9.63 -13.28 7.00
C ARG A 60 8.41 -13.15 7.90
N VAL A 61 8.49 -12.31 8.92
CA VAL A 61 7.38 -12.04 9.86
C VAL A 61 6.20 -11.38 9.15
N ALA A 62 6.45 -10.50 8.20
CA ALA A 62 5.43 -9.81 7.43
C ALA A 62 4.75 -10.74 6.42
N THR A 63 5.52 -11.55 5.70
CA THR A 63 4.97 -12.60 4.83
C THR A 63 4.15 -13.62 5.63
N LYS A 64 4.63 -14.02 6.81
CA LYS A 64 3.87 -14.92 7.69
C LYS A 64 2.54 -14.29 8.13
N ARG A 65 2.55 -13.01 8.50
CA ARG A 65 1.33 -12.28 8.89
C ARG A 65 0.28 -12.27 7.78
N LEU A 66 0.70 -12.07 6.53
CA LEU A 66 -0.19 -12.14 5.37
C LEU A 66 -0.73 -13.56 5.12
N GLN A 67 0.07 -14.60 5.40
CA GLN A 67 -0.35 -16.00 5.24
C GLN A 67 -1.34 -16.45 6.34
N GLU A 68 -1.17 -15.97 7.57
CA GLU A 68 -2.07 -16.23 8.71
C GLU A 68 -3.53 -15.84 8.39
N HIS A 69 -3.73 -14.87 7.50
CA HIS A 69 -5.04 -14.36 7.08
C HIS A 69 -5.38 -14.72 5.61
N SER A 70 -4.82 -15.83 5.10
CA SER A 70 -5.04 -16.27 3.72
C SER A 70 -6.50 -16.67 3.38
N SER A 71 -7.36 -16.80 4.39
CA SER A 71 -8.81 -16.95 4.23
C SER A 71 -9.50 -15.67 3.76
N ASP A 72 -8.96 -14.51 4.12
CA ASP A 72 -9.58 -13.21 3.90
C ASP A 72 -9.24 -12.68 2.50
N PHE A 73 -7.99 -12.93 2.09
CA PHE A 73 -7.49 -12.65 0.75
C PHE A 73 -6.20 -13.42 0.48
N ARG A 74 -5.85 -13.57 -0.80
CA ARG A 74 -4.60 -14.23 -1.20
C ARG A 74 -3.49 -13.20 -1.35
N HIS A 75 -2.31 -13.50 -0.82
CA HIS A 75 -1.12 -12.72 -1.14
C HIS A 75 -0.59 -13.11 -2.52
N PHE A 76 -0.53 -12.15 -3.45
CA PHE A 76 0.04 -12.35 -4.77
C PHE A 76 1.54 -12.05 -4.74
N HIS A 77 2.36 -13.10 -4.90
CA HIS A 77 3.80 -12.96 -4.98
C HIS A 77 4.20 -12.37 -6.33
N ARG A 78 4.70 -11.13 -6.33
CA ARG A 78 5.19 -10.47 -7.55
C ARG A 78 6.65 -10.89 -7.83
N PRO A 79 6.99 -11.31 -9.07
CA PRO A 79 8.38 -11.51 -9.45
C PRO A 79 9.18 -10.21 -9.31
N SER A 80 10.45 -10.33 -8.91
CA SER A 80 11.32 -9.15 -8.73
C SER A 80 11.53 -8.39 -10.05
N LYS A 81 11.73 -7.07 -9.96
CA LYS A 81 11.99 -6.16 -11.10
C LYS A 81 10.83 -5.96 -12.10
N SER A 82 9.59 -6.06 -11.65
CA SER A 82 8.40 -5.75 -12.48
C SER A 82 7.63 -4.52 -11.95
N PRO A 83 8.19 -3.29 -12.05
CA PRO A 83 7.50 -2.08 -11.58
C PRO A 83 6.23 -1.78 -12.38
N ASP A 84 6.20 -2.16 -13.67
CA ASP A 84 5.10 -1.90 -14.61
C ASP A 84 3.79 -2.61 -14.22
N MET A 85 3.86 -3.59 -13.31
CA MET A 85 2.71 -4.35 -12.84
C MET A 85 2.08 -3.79 -11.56
N ASN A 86 2.47 -2.58 -11.14
CA ASN A 86 1.95 -1.97 -9.92
C ASN A 86 1.08 -0.75 -10.25
N ILE A 87 -0.24 -0.93 -10.25
CA ILE A 87 -1.20 0.14 -10.58
C ILE A 87 -0.99 1.38 -9.70
N ILE A 88 -0.61 1.19 -8.42
CA ILE A 88 -0.40 2.30 -7.49
C ILE A 88 0.76 3.22 -7.90
N GLU A 89 1.75 2.73 -8.65
CA GLU A 89 2.85 3.57 -9.16
C GLU A 89 2.35 4.58 -10.18
N HIS A 90 1.39 4.20 -11.02
CA HIS A 90 0.74 5.13 -11.94
C HIS A 90 -0.06 6.20 -11.20
N ILE A 91 -0.72 5.82 -10.10
CA ILE A 91 -1.44 6.77 -9.23
C ILE A 91 -0.45 7.73 -8.59
N TRP A 92 0.68 7.24 -8.05
CA TRP A 92 1.73 8.09 -7.49
C TRP A 92 2.33 9.05 -8.51
N TYR A 93 2.58 8.58 -9.72
CA TYR A 93 3.07 9.42 -10.80
C TYR A 93 2.08 10.55 -11.13
N ALA A 94 0.79 10.23 -11.27
CA ALA A 94 -0.25 11.23 -11.53
C ALA A 94 -0.41 12.22 -10.38
N LEU A 95 -0.38 11.74 -9.13
CA LEU A 95 -0.46 12.57 -7.93
C LEU A 95 0.73 13.53 -7.86
N GLN A 96 1.95 13.03 -8.04
CA GLN A 96 3.16 13.84 -8.02
C GLN A 96 3.10 14.97 -9.05
N ARG A 97 2.68 14.67 -10.29
CA ARG A 97 2.52 15.70 -11.33
C ARG A 97 1.48 16.74 -10.98
N THR A 98 0.40 16.34 -10.31
CA THR A 98 -0.66 17.25 -9.88
C THR A 98 -0.17 18.18 -8.77
N VAL A 99 0.56 17.63 -7.79
CA VAL A 99 1.19 18.39 -6.71
C VAL A 99 2.21 19.39 -7.24
N GLN A 100 3.06 18.99 -8.19
CA GLN A 100 4.08 19.87 -8.80
C GLN A 100 3.49 21.05 -9.57
N LYS A 101 2.25 20.94 -10.04
CA LYS A 101 1.55 22.01 -10.76
C LYS A 101 0.78 22.97 -9.83
N ARG A 102 0.71 22.71 -8.52
CA ARG A 102 0.03 23.60 -7.58
C ARG A 102 0.76 24.95 -7.51
N CYS A 103 -0.02 26.04 -7.44
CA CYS A 103 0.47 27.40 -7.26
C CYS A 103 -0.29 28.06 -6.08
N PRO A 104 0.40 28.42 -4.99
CA PRO A 104 1.83 28.21 -4.74
C PRO A 104 2.17 26.71 -4.60
N PRO A 105 3.43 26.31 -4.85
CA PRO A 105 3.86 24.95 -4.56
C PRO A 105 3.74 24.67 -3.04
N PRO A 106 3.48 23.42 -2.63
CA PRO A 106 3.44 23.08 -1.21
C PRO A 106 4.80 23.35 -0.58
N LEU A 107 4.81 24.10 0.53
CA LEU A 107 6.03 24.51 1.23
C LEU A 107 6.43 23.51 2.31
N THR A 108 5.45 22.78 2.84
CA THR A 108 5.62 21.78 3.89
C THR A 108 4.83 20.51 3.55
N PRO A 109 5.19 19.36 4.15
CA PRO A 109 4.38 18.15 4.04
C PRO A 109 2.95 18.29 4.60
N MET A 110 2.66 19.34 5.39
CA MET A 110 1.31 19.64 5.88
C MET A 110 0.44 20.31 4.79
N ASP A 111 1.06 20.88 3.76
CA ASP A 111 0.39 21.56 2.65
C ASP A 111 0.00 20.59 1.51
N LEU A 112 0.28 19.29 1.69
CA LEU A 112 -0.01 18.22 0.73
C LEU A 112 -1.42 17.65 0.90
#